data_AF-A0A7W0WZG2-F1
#
_entry.id   AF-A0A7W0WZG2-F1
#
_cell.length_a   1.000
_cell.length_b   1.000
_cell.length_c   1.000
_cell.angle_alpha   90.00
_cell.angle_beta   90.00
_cell.angle_gamma   90.00
#
_symmetry.space_group_name_H-M   'P 1'
#
loop_
_entity.id
_entity.type
_entity.pdbx_description
1 polymer ?
#
loop_
_entity_poly.entity_id
_entity_poly.type
_entity_poly.pdbx_seq_one_letter_code
_entity_poly.pdbx_strand_id
1 'polypeptide(L)'
;MAAMHTFGLYAPSGLVSDAAVIERAVAHLTALGHRVHIDAGVRARHLRFAGNDSERLAAIERVANDPEVDTALAMRGGYGWTRLLDRLDYA
;
A
#
# COMPACT_ATOMS: atom_id res chain seq x y z
N MET A 1 19.24 -16.98 9.76
CA MET A 1 18.55 -15.68 9.80
C MET A 1 17.59 -15.62 8.62
N ALA A 2 16.38 -15.10 8.78
CA ALA A 2 15.47 -14.89 7.65
C ALA A 2 16.08 -13.88 6.68
N ALA A 3 15.75 -13.99 5.39
CA ALA A 3 16.18 -13.02 4.38
C ALA A 3 15.55 -11.64 4.66
N MET A 4 16.30 -10.57 4.43
CA MET A 4 15.78 -9.21 4.50
C MET A 4 14.94 -8.94 3.25
N HIS A 5 13.70 -8.50 3.44
CA HIS A 5 12.81 -8.02 2.37
C HIS A 5 12.47 -6.54 2.58
N THR A 6 12.11 -5.87 1.50
CA THR A 6 11.49 -4.55 1.48
C THR A 6 9.99 -4.67 1.25
N PHE A 7 9.19 -4.15 2.18
CA PHE A 7 7.74 -4.10 2.07
C PHE A 7 7.27 -2.73 1.55
N GLY A 8 6.48 -2.72 0.48
CA GLY A 8 5.78 -1.53 -0.03
C GLY A 8 4.39 -1.41 0.59
N LEU A 9 4.21 -0.51 1.55
CA LEU A 9 2.92 -0.25 2.19
C LEU A 9 2.07 0.68 1.31
N TYR A 10 0.87 0.25 0.95
CA TYR A 10 -0.04 1.02 0.10
C TYR A 10 -1.51 0.82 0.51
N ALA A 11 -2.42 1.67 0.02
CA ALA A 11 -3.84 1.63 0.40
C ALA A 11 -4.75 1.66 -0.85
N PRO A 12 -5.08 0.49 -1.44
CA PRO A 12 -5.86 0.42 -2.68
C PRO A 12 -7.38 0.44 -2.47
N SER A 13 -7.85 0.41 -1.23
CA SER A 13 -9.27 0.27 -0.86
C SER A 13 -9.72 1.38 0.09
N GLY A 14 -10.09 1.03 1.33
CA GLY A 14 -10.63 1.96 2.30
C GLY A 14 -9.58 2.91 2.88
N LEU A 15 -10.05 4.07 3.33
CA LEU A 15 -9.24 5.02 4.10
C LEU A 15 -8.57 4.33 5.31
N VAL A 16 -7.28 4.59 5.51
CA VAL A 16 -6.57 4.25 6.75
C VAL A 16 -6.93 5.30 7.80
N SER A 17 -7.98 5.04 8.59
CA SER A 17 -8.55 6.04 9.51
C SER A 17 -7.70 6.28 10.77
N ASP A 18 -6.93 5.29 11.20
CA ASP A 18 -5.97 5.42 12.30
C ASP A 18 -4.55 5.50 11.73
N ALA A 19 -3.99 6.71 11.67
CA ALA A 19 -2.64 6.95 11.18
C ALA A 19 -1.57 6.20 12.00
N ALA A 20 -1.83 5.91 13.28
CA ALA A 20 -0.87 5.20 14.12
C ALA A 20 -0.71 3.72 13.71
N VAL A 21 -1.64 3.16 12.91
CA VAL A 21 -1.46 1.82 12.30
C VAL A 21 -0.23 1.79 11.39
N ILE A 22 0.04 2.88 10.66
CA ILE A 22 1.18 2.97 9.74
C ILE A 22 2.48 2.85 10.53
N GLU A 23 2.62 3.66 11.59
CA GLU A 23 3.81 3.65 12.45
C GLU A 23 4.01 2.31 13.15
N ARG A 24 2.92 1.65 13.59
CA ARG A 24 3.00 0.29 14.16
C ARG A 24 3.49 -0.74 13.15
N ALA A 25 3.03 -0.67 11.89
CA ALA A 25 3.47 -1.57 10.84
C ALA A 25 4.96 -1.37 10.53
N VAL A 26 5.41 -0.11 10.42
CA VAL A 26 6.81 0.24 10.20
C VAL A 26 7.69 -0.27 11.33
N ALA A 27 7.31 0.01 12.57
CA ALA A 27 8.07 -0.42 13.75
C ALA A 27 8.18 -1.95 13.82
N HIS A 28 7.08 -2.66 13.56
CA HIS A 28 7.05 -4.12 13.60
C HIS A 28 7.95 -4.75 12.53
N LEU A 29 7.81 -4.33 11.26
CA LEU A 29 8.61 -4.89 10.16
C LEU A 29 10.10 -4.54 10.30
N THR A 30 10.40 -3.31 10.73
CA THR A 30 11.79 -2.90 11.00
C THR A 30 12.40 -3.73 12.14
N ALA A 31 11.66 -4.00 13.21
CA ALA A 31 12.13 -4.84 14.32
C ALA A 31 12.40 -6.30 13.91
N LEU A 32 11.75 -6.78 12.84
CA LEU A 32 12.00 -8.08 12.24
C LEU A 32 13.20 -8.08 11.26
N GLY A 33 13.86 -6.94 11.06
CA GLY A 33 15.01 -6.79 10.18
C GLY A 33 14.66 -6.54 8.72
N HIS A 34 13.44 -6.04 8.44
CA HIS A 34 12.98 -5.71 7.09
C HIS A 34 13.05 -4.20 6.82
N ARG A 35 12.98 -3.82 5.53
CA ARG A 35 12.82 -2.42 5.09
C ARG A 35 11.36 -2.14 4.76
N VAL A 36 10.97 -0.88 4.86
CA VAL A 36 9.60 -0.44 4.60
C VAL A 36 9.61 0.81 3.72
N HIS A 37 8.95 0.73 2.56
CA HIS A 37 8.60 1.86 1.72
C HIS A 37 7.11 2.18 1.95
N ILE A 38 6.76 3.46 2.11
CA ILE A 38 5.36 3.87 2.35
C ILE A 38 4.91 4.69 1.15
N ASP A 39 3.94 4.18 0.39
CA ASP A 39 3.35 4.94 -0.70
C ASP A 39 2.61 6.18 -0.18
N ALA A 40 2.71 7.29 -0.92
CA ALA A 40 2.09 8.56 -0.56
C ALA A 40 0.55 8.48 -0.42
N GLY A 41 -0.08 7.58 -1.17
CA GLY A 41 -1.53 7.33 -1.15
C GLY A 41 -2.06 6.72 0.15
N VAL A 42 -1.19 6.17 1.02
CA VAL A 42 -1.60 5.59 2.31
C VAL A 42 -2.35 6.60 3.19
N ARG A 43 -2.01 7.90 3.06
CA ARG A 43 -2.64 8.99 3.81
C ARG A 43 -3.71 9.74 3.02
N ALA A 44 -3.97 9.36 1.77
CA ALA A 44 -4.96 10.00 0.93
C ALA A 44 -6.38 9.71 1.43
N ARG A 45 -7.31 10.62 1.16
CA ARG A 45 -8.71 10.48 1.53
C ARG A 45 -9.61 11.00 0.42
N HIS A 46 -10.50 10.13 -0.05
CA HIS A 46 -11.60 10.51 -0.91
C HIS A 46 -12.86 9.80 -0.44
N LEU A 47 -13.73 10.55 0.25
CA LEU A 47 -14.90 10.00 0.95
C LEU A 47 -14.47 8.86 1.90
N ARG A 48 -14.80 7.62 1.53
CA ARG A 48 -14.52 6.37 2.28
C ARG A 48 -13.29 5.61 1.78
N PHE A 49 -12.65 6.07 0.71
CA PHE A 49 -11.50 5.44 0.05
C PHE A 49 -10.20 6.15 0.40
N ALA A 50 -9.08 5.43 0.29
CA ALA A 50 -7.73 5.97 0.40
C ALA A 50 -7.31 6.69 -0.91
N GLY A 51 -8.06 7.73 -1.27
CA GLY A 51 -7.95 8.43 -2.55
C GLY A 51 -9.02 8.02 -3.56
N ASN A 52 -9.15 8.80 -4.63
CA ASN A 52 -10.04 8.51 -5.75
C ASN A 52 -9.53 7.31 -6.57
N ASP A 53 -10.30 6.86 -7.56
CA ASP A 53 -9.95 5.65 -8.33
C ASP A 53 -8.60 5.77 -9.04
N SER A 54 -8.27 6.94 -9.60
CA SER A 54 -6.99 7.17 -10.28
C SER A 54 -5.82 7.25 -9.31
N GLU A 55 -6.00 7.85 -8.13
CA GLU A 55 -4.97 7.88 -7.08
C GLU A 55 -4.65 6.47 -6.56
N ARG A 56 -5.68 5.65 -6.34
CA ARG A 56 -5.54 4.26 -5.89
C ARG A 56 -4.91 3.37 -6.96
N LEU A 57 -5.28 3.55 -8.24
CA LEU A 57 -4.65 2.86 -9.36
C LEU A 57 -3.17 3.21 -9.46
N ALA A 58 -2.83 4.50 -9.42
CA ALA A 58 -1.44 4.95 -9.47
C ALA A 58 -0.61 4.46 -8.27
N ALA A 59 -1.22 4.28 -7.08
CA ALA A 59 -0.55 3.68 -5.93
C ALA A 59 -0.23 2.19 -6.16
N ILE A 60 -1.13 1.44 -6.80
CA ILE A 60 -0.88 0.05 -7.19
C ILE A 60 0.28 -0.01 -8.19
N GLU A 61 0.23 0.82 -9.24
CA GLU A 61 1.27 0.87 -10.27
C GLU A 61 2.64 1.25 -9.72
N ARG A 62 2.72 2.26 -8.84
CA ARG A 62 4.00 2.65 -8.21
C ARG A 62 4.61 1.51 -7.42
N VAL A 63 3.81 0.83 -6.59
CA VAL A 63 4.31 -0.24 -5.71
C VAL A 63 4.64 -1.50 -6.49
N ALA A 64 3.85 -1.82 -7.52
CA ALA A 64 4.09 -3.00 -8.37
C ALA A 64 5.32 -2.84 -9.27
N ASN A 65 5.64 -1.61 -9.70
CA ASN A 65 6.78 -1.32 -10.58
C ASN A 65 8.04 -0.87 -9.83
N ASP A 66 8.01 -0.78 -8.49
CA ASP A 66 9.19 -0.40 -7.71
C ASP A 66 10.15 -1.60 -7.61
N PRO A 67 11.34 -1.55 -8.25
CA PRO A 67 12.29 -2.66 -8.24
C PRO A 67 12.92 -2.90 -6.86
N GLU A 68 12.77 -1.99 -5.90
CA GLU A 68 13.24 -2.18 -4.54
C GLU A 68 12.22 -2.89 -3.64
N VAL A 69 10.96 -3.03 -4.07
CA VAL A 69 9.88 -3.64 -3.29
C VAL A 69 9.78 -5.14 -3.58
N ASP A 70 10.06 -5.96 -2.57
CA ASP A 70 9.91 -7.42 -2.65
C ASP A 70 8.46 -7.85 -2.39
N THR A 71 7.70 -7.08 -1.61
CA THR A 71 6.34 -7.43 -1.20
C THR A 71 5.45 -6.21 -1.04
N ALA A 72 4.37 -6.14 -1.82
CA ALA A 72 3.32 -5.15 -1.66
C ALA A 72 2.38 -5.53 -0.50
N LEU A 73 2.24 -4.67 0.51
CA LEU A 73 1.37 -4.91 1.67
C LEU A 73 0.27 -3.85 1.77
N ALA A 74 -0.98 -4.29 1.60
CA ALA A 74 -2.12 -3.39 1.69
C ALA A 74 -2.44 -3.02 3.15
N MET A 75 -2.37 -1.72 3.47
CA MET A 75 -2.63 -1.19 4.82
C MET A 75 -4.07 -1.35 5.27
N ARG A 76 -5.01 -1.35 4.33
CA ARG A 76 -6.43 -1.51 4.61
C ARG A 76 -7.16 -2.16 3.44
N GLY A 77 -7.92 -3.21 3.73
CA GLY A 77 -8.85 -3.84 2.80
C GLY A 77 -10.19 -3.10 2.70
N GLY A 78 -11.25 -3.85 2.36
CA GLY A 78 -12.62 -3.34 2.22
C GLY A 78 -13.18 -3.60 0.82
N TYR A 79 -13.80 -2.60 0.22
CA TYR A 79 -14.30 -2.63 -1.15
C TYR A 79 -13.54 -1.59 -2.01
N GLY A 80 -13.73 -1.65 -3.32
CA GLY A 80 -13.20 -0.66 -4.26
C GLY A 80 -12.14 -1.17 -5.22
N TRP A 81 -11.63 -2.39 -5.03
CA TRP A 81 -10.76 -3.07 -5.99
C TRP A 81 -11.47 -3.34 -7.31
N THR A 82 -12.71 -3.82 -7.27
CA THR A 82 -13.51 -4.14 -8.47
C THR A 82 -13.70 -2.96 -9.42
N ARG A 83 -13.55 -1.72 -8.93
CA ARG A 83 -13.61 -0.48 -9.73
C ARG A 83 -12.32 -0.16 -10.48
N LEU A 84 -11.24 -0.89 -10.18
CA LEU A 84 -9.90 -0.66 -10.71
C LEU A 84 -9.47 -1.79 -11.67
N LEU A 85 -10.11 -2.97 -11.59
CA LEU A 85 -9.64 -4.18 -12.26
C LEU A 85 -9.57 -4.03 -13.78
N ASP A 86 -10.51 -3.32 -14.40
CA ASP A 86 -10.55 -3.07 -15.84
C ASP A 86 -9.45 -2.11 -16.32
N ARG A 87 -8.78 -1.43 -15.39
CA ARG A 87 -7.76 -0.41 -15.66
C ARG A 87 -6.36 -0.80 -15.21
N LEU A 88 -6.21 -1.97 -14.57
CA LEU A 88 -4.89 -2.46 -14.18
C LEU A 88 -4.10 -2.87 -15.41
N ASP A 89 -2.81 -2.54 -15.42
CA ASP A 89 -1.86 -3.13 -16.35
C ASP A 89 -1.50 -4.54 -15.84
N TYR A 90 -1.82 -5.54 -16.65
CA TYR A 90 -1.57 -6.96 -16.35
C TYR A 90 -0.41 -7.54 -17.19
N ALA A 91 0.22 -6.72 -18.03
CA ALA A 91 1.32 -7.14 -18.89
C ALA A 91 2.61 -7.45 -18.11
#